data_AF-A0A2V4XEA9-F1
#
_entry.id   AF-A0A2V4XEA9-F1
#
_cell.length_a   1.000
_cell.length_b   1.000
_cell.length_c   1.000
_cell.angle_alpha   90.00
_cell.angle_beta   90.00
_cell.angle_gamma   90.00
#
_symmetry.space_group_name_H-M   'P 1'
#
loop_
_entity.id
_entity.type
_entity.pdbx_description
1 polymer ?
#
loop_
_entity_poly.entity_id
_entity_poly.type
_entity_poly.pdbx_seq_one_letter_code
_entity_poly.pdbx_strand_id
1 'polypeptide(L)'
;MGEYSKIELLLLNKFTEAIDNFIQSAIYSQRDKDKLMYSSCVNDEEKDVFTKKEIKKMQKKLAKCSPDIAEFLRCYISPTEFDLSGDNYDQYRVRLIRNFLSQEFDDVLEVLTMKFKKVEDVENLDELEWEEMIEEGYFGIDNKFMSHFIKYMAIADRLTTFKSILKSVEKEKKQQEREKLTNPVMTYTNYQNDESKNVFIVEELEKRLAIEAVGYKRKLDDEWEKYTFDPMYFDNFISGDLYNEFLKSLYERIKPLNDFEINKYLTLSVNQFKTHTPEKRVEAFKRLYHDTYWFPNYMEYKEETYLSKYAMHVWKHYTKHFELFKEATINALNDFKNGITSTSKKPSKKPSKELKKDFNSLIPQTNKQEYILQLLEDLSITLNGTSILTPRKKGALRGVIEALREKMIIPNIGLSTLCNVFADKINLELRSELDASTTSENYKKEALQYIKNNPIH
;
A
#
# COMPACT_ATOMS: atom_id res chain seq x y z
N MET A 1 -47.68 -31.09 -3.32
CA MET A 1 -46.66 -31.58 -2.36
C MET A 1 -47.32 -31.58 -0.99
N GLY A 2 -47.16 -32.64 -0.20
CA GLY A 2 -47.69 -32.71 1.16
C GLY A 2 -47.01 -31.70 2.07
N GLU A 3 -47.64 -31.34 3.20
CA GLU A 3 -46.98 -30.51 4.21
C GLU A 3 -45.84 -31.31 4.85
N TYR A 4 -44.63 -30.73 4.87
CA TYR A 4 -43.49 -31.33 5.57
C TYR A 4 -43.80 -31.48 7.07
N SER A 5 -43.45 -32.63 7.63
CA SER A 5 -43.47 -32.89 9.06
C SER A 5 -42.43 -32.05 9.80
N LYS A 6 -42.59 -31.97 11.13
CA LYS A 6 -41.66 -31.22 11.99
C LYS A 6 -40.21 -31.71 11.88
N ILE A 7 -40.00 -33.02 11.70
CA ILE A 7 -38.66 -33.62 11.57
C ILE A 7 -38.07 -33.28 10.21
N GLU A 8 -38.83 -33.38 9.12
CA GLU A 8 -38.36 -33.02 7.78
C GLU A 8 -37.96 -31.55 7.70
N LEU A 9 -38.76 -30.65 8.30
CA LEU A 9 -38.42 -29.23 8.38
C LEU A 9 -37.12 -28.99 9.15
N LEU A 10 -36.87 -29.75 10.22
CA LEU A 10 -35.66 -29.63 11.01
C LEU A 10 -34.43 -30.16 10.25
N LEU A 11 -34.57 -31.30 9.56
CA LEU A 11 -33.53 -31.85 8.69
C LEU A 11 -33.17 -30.86 7.57
N LEU A 12 -34.17 -30.31 6.89
CA LEU A 12 -33.96 -29.27 5.86
C LEU A 12 -33.21 -28.07 6.43
N ASN A 13 -33.53 -27.62 7.63
CA ASN A 13 -32.80 -26.52 8.28
C ASN A 13 -31.32 -26.89 8.51
N LYS A 14 -31.04 -28.09 9.04
CA LYS A 14 -29.67 -28.55 9.30
C LYS A 14 -28.82 -28.68 8.04
N PHE A 15 -29.37 -29.23 6.97
CA PHE A 15 -28.66 -29.27 5.69
C PHE A 15 -28.52 -27.88 5.05
N THR A 16 -29.49 -26.99 5.25
CA THR A 16 -29.37 -25.59 4.80
C THR A 16 -28.19 -24.90 5.50
N GLU A 17 -28.07 -25.06 6.81
CA GLU A 17 -26.95 -24.51 7.61
C GLU A 17 -25.59 -25.05 7.12
N ALA A 18 -25.48 -26.37 6.95
CA ALA A 18 -24.25 -27.00 6.46
C ALA A 18 -23.85 -26.54 5.04
N ILE A 19 -24.81 -26.43 4.11
CA ILE A 19 -24.52 -25.90 2.76
C ILE A 19 -24.12 -24.42 2.80
N ASP A 20 -24.77 -23.60 3.64
CA ASP A 20 -24.38 -22.19 3.78
C ASP A 20 -22.96 -22.06 4.34
N ASN A 21 -22.56 -22.90 5.31
CA ASN A 21 -21.20 -22.96 5.83
C ASN A 21 -20.16 -23.26 4.73
N PHE A 22 -20.43 -24.23 3.86
CA PHE A 22 -19.57 -24.52 2.72
C PHE A 22 -19.47 -23.34 1.74
N ILE A 23 -20.60 -22.70 1.44
CA ILE A 23 -20.63 -21.53 0.56
C ILE A 23 -19.85 -20.37 1.17
N GLN A 24 -20.07 -20.07 2.46
CA GLN A 24 -19.35 -19.03 3.19
C GLN A 24 -17.84 -19.30 3.19
N SER A 25 -17.42 -20.52 3.49
CA SER A 25 -16.02 -20.92 3.44
C SER A 25 -15.40 -20.70 2.05
N ALA A 26 -16.13 -21.06 0.99
CA ALA A 26 -15.71 -20.81 -0.38
C ALA A 26 -15.66 -19.31 -0.75
N ILE A 27 -16.57 -18.50 -0.19
CA ILE A 27 -16.58 -17.03 -0.35
C ILE A 27 -15.38 -16.41 0.36
N TYR A 28 -15.14 -16.73 1.64
CA TYR A 28 -14.02 -16.19 2.42
C TYR A 28 -12.67 -16.46 1.76
N SER A 29 -12.44 -17.70 1.31
CA SER A 29 -11.22 -18.09 0.60
C SER A 29 -10.95 -17.28 -0.68
N GLN A 30 -12.01 -16.84 -1.36
CA GLN A 30 -11.89 -16.00 -2.56
C GLN A 30 -11.78 -14.51 -2.20
N ARG A 31 -12.51 -14.06 -1.18
CA ARG A 31 -12.57 -12.66 -0.77
C ARG A 31 -11.21 -12.13 -0.34
N ASP A 32 -10.41 -12.91 0.37
CA ASP A 32 -9.08 -12.48 0.79
C ASP A 32 -8.11 -12.33 -0.40
N LYS A 33 -8.21 -13.25 -1.36
CA LYS A 33 -7.44 -13.15 -2.62
C LYS A 33 -7.87 -11.93 -3.41
N ASP A 34 -9.18 -11.67 -3.50
CA ASP A 34 -9.71 -10.51 -4.21
C ASP A 34 -9.31 -9.20 -3.55
N LYS A 35 -9.38 -9.10 -2.21
CA LYS A 35 -8.89 -7.93 -1.46
C LYS A 35 -7.42 -7.67 -1.73
N LEU A 36 -6.58 -8.71 -1.70
CA LEU A 36 -5.15 -8.59 -1.98
C LEU A 36 -4.91 -8.08 -3.41
N MET A 37 -5.56 -8.68 -4.40
CA MET A 37 -5.42 -8.28 -5.80
C MET A 37 -5.96 -6.86 -6.03
N TYR A 38 -7.11 -6.53 -5.45
CA TYR A 38 -7.73 -5.22 -5.57
C TYR A 38 -6.88 -4.13 -4.91
N SER A 39 -6.26 -4.44 -3.76
CA SER A 39 -5.31 -3.54 -3.10
C SER A 39 -4.00 -3.34 -3.86
N SER A 40 -3.69 -4.23 -4.81
CA SER A 40 -2.51 -4.09 -5.66
C SER A 40 -2.71 -3.14 -6.84
N CYS A 41 -3.96 -2.77 -7.15
CA CYS A 41 -4.29 -1.80 -8.21
C CYS A 41 -3.77 -0.40 -7.86
N VAL A 42 -3.08 0.22 -8.82
CA VAL A 42 -2.31 1.46 -8.66
C VAL A 42 -3.18 2.71 -8.64
N ASN A 43 -4.36 2.66 -9.25
CA ASN A 43 -5.31 3.77 -9.33
C ASN A 43 -6.74 3.26 -9.57
N ASP A 44 -7.70 4.17 -9.61
CA ASP A 44 -9.11 3.82 -9.80
C ASP A 44 -9.43 3.31 -11.21
N GLU A 45 -8.61 3.63 -12.22
CA GLU A 45 -8.75 3.06 -13.57
C GLU A 45 -8.35 1.58 -13.59
N GLU A 46 -7.24 1.22 -12.95
CA GLU A 46 -6.83 -0.17 -12.79
C GLU A 46 -7.85 -0.96 -11.96
N LYS A 47 -8.38 -0.37 -10.88
CA LYS A 47 -9.47 -0.99 -10.10
C LYS A 47 -10.72 -1.21 -10.96
N ASP A 48 -11.10 -0.25 -11.79
CA ASP A 48 -12.23 -0.37 -12.72
C ASP A 48 -11.99 -1.47 -13.77
N VAL A 49 -10.81 -1.49 -14.39
CA VAL A 49 -10.39 -2.53 -15.35
C VAL A 49 -10.37 -3.91 -14.70
N PHE A 50 -9.81 -4.03 -13.50
CA PHE A 50 -9.78 -5.26 -12.72
C PHE A 50 -11.19 -5.75 -12.38
N THR A 51 -12.03 -4.87 -11.82
CA THR A 51 -13.43 -5.18 -11.50
C THR A 51 -14.18 -5.68 -12.73
N LYS A 52 -14.09 -4.96 -13.86
CA LYS A 52 -14.73 -5.36 -15.13
C LYS A 52 -14.20 -6.69 -15.65
N LYS A 53 -12.90 -6.95 -15.51
CA LYS A 53 -12.27 -8.22 -15.90
C LYS A 53 -12.78 -9.39 -15.05
N GLU A 54 -12.84 -9.22 -13.73
CA GLU A 54 -13.34 -10.27 -12.83
C GLU A 54 -14.85 -10.50 -13.01
N ILE A 55 -15.65 -9.47 -13.27
CA ILE A 55 -17.07 -9.61 -13.66
C ILE A 55 -17.20 -10.52 -14.89
N LYS A 56 -16.48 -10.20 -15.98
CA LYS A 56 -16.50 -11.01 -17.21
C LYS A 56 -16.07 -12.45 -16.96
N LYS A 57 -15.07 -12.66 -16.11
CA LYS A 57 -14.58 -13.98 -15.73
C LYS A 57 -15.62 -14.78 -14.94
N MET A 58 -16.32 -14.16 -13.98
CA MET A 58 -17.39 -14.84 -13.23
C MET A 58 -18.57 -15.16 -14.13
N GLN A 59 -18.97 -14.24 -15.01
CA GLN A 59 -20.02 -14.49 -16.02
C GLN A 59 -19.67 -15.68 -16.94
N LYS A 60 -18.42 -15.76 -17.43
CA LYS A 60 -17.95 -16.91 -18.23
C LYS A 60 -17.96 -18.23 -17.45
N LYS A 61 -17.71 -18.20 -16.15
CA LYS A 61 -17.83 -19.39 -15.31
C LYS A 61 -19.29 -19.78 -15.16
N LEU A 62 -20.17 -18.85 -14.76
CA LEU A 62 -21.61 -19.08 -14.57
C LEU A 62 -22.31 -19.59 -15.83
N ALA A 63 -21.84 -19.21 -17.02
CA ALA A 63 -22.34 -19.75 -18.28
C ALA A 63 -22.15 -21.29 -18.44
N LYS A 64 -21.36 -21.92 -17.58
CA LYS A 64 -21.12 -23.37 -17.54
C LYS A 64 -21.87 -24.08 -16.39
N CYS A 65 -22.77 -23.39 -15.68
CA CYS A 65 -23.57 -24.01 -14.62
C CYS A 65 -24.62 -24.97 -15.19
N SER A 66 -25.10 -25.91 -14.36
CA SER A 66 -26.20 -26.81 -14.77
C SER A 66 -27.48 -25.98 -14.94
N PRO A 67 -28.35 -26.28 -15.92
CA PRO A 67 -29.67 -25.67 -16.03
C PRO A 67 -30.47 -25.76 -14.73
N ASP A 68 -30.34 -26.87 -14.00
CA ASP A 68 -31.10 -27.17 -12.78
C ASP A 68 -30.81 -26.18 -11.64
N ILE A 69 -29.57 -25.65 -11.57
CA ILE A 69 -29.21 -24.65 -10.55
C ILE A 69 -29.22 -23.21 -11.08
N ALA A 70 -29.35 -23.03 -12.41
CA ALA A 70 -29.21 -21.73 -13.06
C ALA A 70 -30.27 -20.72 -12.59
N GLU A 71 -31.48 -21.18 -12.26
CA GLU A 71 -32.54 -20.32 -11.76
C GLU A 71 -32.22 -19.71 -10.39
N PHE A 72 -31.81 -20.53 -9.42
CA PHE A 72 -31.39 -20.07 -8.10
C PHE A 72 -30.25 -19.04 -8.18
N LEU A 73 -29.27 -19.30 -9.05
CA LEU A 73 -28.16 -18.37 -9.27
C LEU A 73 -28.63 -17.04 -9.86
N ARG A 74 -29.57 -17.06 -10.80
CA ARG A 74 -30.14 -15.82 -11.37
C ARG A 74 -30.86 -14.99 -10.31
N CYS A 75 -31.69 -15.64 -9.49
CA CYS A 75 -32.38 -15.00 -8.36
C CYS A 75 -31.38 -14.36 -7.40
N TYR A 76 -30.32 -15.07 -7.03
CA TYR A 76 -29.28 -14.53 -6.14
C TYR A 76 -28.49 -13.35 -6.75
N ILE A 77 -28.17 -13.42 -8.05
CA ILE A 77 -27.33 -12.40 -8.71
C ILE A 77 -28.05 -11.06 -8.88
N SER A 78 -29.38 -11.08 -9.02
CA SER A 78 -30.16 -9.88 -9.30
C SER A 78 -31.54 -9.97 -8.65
N PRO A 79 -31.61 -10.02 -7.31
CA PRO A 79 -32.88 -10.09 -6.60
C PRO A 79 -33.62 -8.76 -6.75
N THR A 80 -34.93 -8.86 -6.91
CA THR A 80 -35.84 -7.72 -6.76
C THR A 80 -36.11 -7.44 -5.28
N GLU A 81 -36.65 -6.26 -4.96
CA GLU A 81 -37.08 -5.96 -3.58
C GLU A 81 -38.14 -6.95 -3.08
N PHE A 82 -38.99 -7.43 -4.00
CA PHE A 82 -39.97 -8.47 -3.71
C PHE A 82 -39.29 -9.80 -3.37
N ASP A 83 -38.26 -10.19 -4.12
CA ASP A 83 -37.51 -11.42 -3.86
C ASP A 83 -36.80 -11.40 -2.50
N LEU A 84 -36.24 -10.24 -2.12
CA LEU A 84 -35.60 -10.06 -0.82
C LEU A 84 -36.61 -10.13 0.33
N SER A 85 -37.83 -9.62 0.14
CA SER A 85 -38.91 -9.63 1.15
C SER A 85 -38.46 -9.16 2.55
N GLY A 86 -37.55 -8.18 2.58
CA GLY A 86 -36.98 -7.60 3.82
C GLY A 86 -35.68 -8.25 4.29
N ASP A 87 -35.26 -9.37 3.69
CA ASP A 87 -34.01 -10.03 4.02
C ASP A 87 -32.78 -9.25 3.55
N ASN A 88 -31.70 -9.38 4.31
CA ASN A 88 -30.37 -9.08 3.79
C ASN A 88 -29.88 -10.19 2.82
N TYR A 89 -28.79 -9.94 2.11
CA TYR A 89 -28.26 -10.89 1.12
C TYR A 89 -27.88 -12.27 1.69
N ASP A 90 -27.39 -12.33 2.94
CA ASP A 90 -27.05 -13.60 3.59
C ASP A 90 -28.31 -14.41 3.95
N GLN A 91 -29.31 -13.75 4.53
CA GLN A 91 -30.62 -14.34 4.82
C GLN A 91 -31.30 -14.83 3.53
N TYR A 92 -31.23 -14.03 2.47
CA TYR A 92 -31.78 -14.41 1.18
C TYR A 92 -31.06 -15.63 0.57
N ARG A 93 -29.74 -15.72 0.74
CA ARG A 93 -28.96 -16.89 0.32
C ARG A 93 -29.43 -18.15 1.04
N VAL A 94 -29.57 -18.10 2.37
CA VAL A 94 -30.08 -19.20 3.19
C VAL A 94 -31.46 -19.65 2.72
N ARG A 95 -32.36 -18.71 2.40
CA ARG A 95 -33.68 -19.04 1.83
C ARG A 95 -33.58 -19.73 0.47
N LEU A 96 -32.69 -19.27 -0.42
CA LEU A 96 -32.48 -19.92 -1.72
C LEU A 96 -31.91 -21.33 -1.59
N ILE A 97 -30.97 -21.55 -0.66
CA ILE A 97 -30.44 -22.88 -0.36
C ILE A 97 -31.58 -23.79 0.10
N ARG A 98 -32.41 -23.32 1.03
CA ARG A 98 -33.58 -24.08 1.50
C ARG A 98 -34.53 -24.44 0.36
N ASN A 99 -34.84 -23.49 -0.51
CA ASN A 99 -35.71 -23.73 -1.66
C ASN A 99 -35.11 -24.74 -2.64
N PHE A 100 -33.80 -24.70 -2.84
CA PHE A 100 -33.07 -25.69 -3.64
C PHE A 100 -33.17 -27.08 -3.00
N LEU A 101 -32.90 -27.20 -1.70
CA LEU A 101 -33.02 -28.46 -0.98
C LEU A 101 -34.46 -29.01 -1.02
N SER A 102 -35.48 -28.18 -0.85
CA SER A 102 -36.87 -28.64 -0.97
C SER A 102 -37.26 -29.17 -2.35
N GLN A 103 -36.46 -28.94 -3.40
CA GLN A 103 -36.67 -29.54 -4.72
C GLN A 103 -35.87 -30.83 -4.90
N GLU A 104 -34.68 -30.92 -4.30
CA GLU A 104 -33.72 -32.00 -4.54
C GLU A 104 -33.71 -33.08 -3.44
N PHE A 105 -34.23 -32.79 -2.25
CA PHE A 105 -34.07 -33.65 -1.06
C PHE A 105 -35.30 -34.49 -0.73
N ASP A 106 -36.35 -34.52 -1.54
CA ASP A 106 -37.55 -35.31 -1.20
C ASP A 106 -37.22 -36.80 -0.93
N ASP A 107 -36.47 -37.45 -1.82
CA ASP A 107 -36.03 -38.84 -1.65
C ASP A 107 -35.05 -39.01 -0.47
N VAL A 108 -34.18 -38.02 -0.26
CA VAL A 108 -33.19 -38.01 0.84
C VAL A 108 -33.88 -37.89 2.19
N LEU A 109 -34.92 -37.05 2.29
CA LEU A 109 -35.72 -36.87 3.50
C LEU A 109 -36.49 -38.13 3.86
N GLU A 110 -37.00 -38.87 2.88
CA GLU A 110 -37.66 -40.17 3.11
C GLU A 110 -36.69 -41.15 3.80
N VAL A 111 -35.44 -41.24 3.34
CA VAL A 111 -34.42 -42.10 3.95
C VAL A 111 -34.02 -41.60 5.34
N LEU A 112 -33.81 -40.29 5.50
CA LEU A 112 -33.40 -39.69 6.76
C LEU A 112 -34.45 -39.81 7.85
N THR A 113 -35.74 -39.71 7.52
CA THR A 113 -36.84 -39.85 8.48
C THR A 113 -37.01 -41.29 8.97
N MET A 114 -36.53 -42.29 8.22
CA MET A 114 -36.41 -43.67 8.73
C MET A 114 -35.31 -43.81 9.79
N LYS A 115 -34.23 -43.04 9.66
CA LYS A 115 -33.09 -43.02 10.59
C LYS A 115 -33.38 -42.17 11.83
N PHE A 116 -33.85 -40.94 11.63
CA PHE A 116 -34.11 -39.96 12.68
C PHE A 116 -35.60 -39.91 12.99
N LYS A 117 -36.00 -40.61 14.06
CA LYS A 117 -37.42 -40.77 14.41
C LYS A 117 -37.90 -39.73 15.40
N LYS A 118 -36.98 -39.06 16.10
CA LYS A 118 -37.27 -38.02 17.08
C LYS A 118 -36.49 -36.76 16.76
N VAL A 119 -37.03 -35.62 17.21
CA VAL A 119 -36.39 -34.31 17.06
C VAL A 119 -35.03 -34.28 17.76
N GLU A 120 -34.95 -34.89 18.95
CA GLU A 120 -33.72 -34.96 19.74
C GLU A 120 -32.63 -35.77 19.01
N ASP A 121 -32.99 -36.72 18.15
CA ASP A 121 -32.01 -37.48 17.39
C ASP A 121 -31.26 -36.57 16.39
N VAL A 122 -31.94 -35.54 15.86
CA VAL A 122 -31.40 -34.57 14.90
C VAL A 122 -30.63 -33.46 15.63
N GLU A 123 -31.17 -32.95 16.75
CA GLU A 123 -30.55 -31.84 17.49
C GLU A 123 -29.24 -32.24 18.20
N ASN A 124 -29.07 -33.53 18.52
CA ASN A 124 -27.89 -34.03 19.22
C ASN A 124 -26.71 -34.39 18.29
N LEU A 125 -26.88 -34.38 16.95
CA LEU A 125 -25.73 -34.57 16.05
C LEU A 125 -24.82 -33.35 16.08
N ASP A 126 -23.53 -33.61 15.92
CA ASP A 126 -22.53 -32.56 15.77
C ASP A 126 -22.70 -31.83 14.44
N GLU A 127 -22.39 -30.54 14.39
CA GLU A 127 -22.49 -29.73 13.17
C GLU A 127 -21.64 -30.31 12.03
N LEU A 128 -20.47 -30.87 12.34
CA LEU A 128 -19.57 -31.47 11.36
C LEU A 128 -20.14 -32.75 10.75
N GLU A 129 -21.02 -33.47 11.45
CA GLU A 129 -21.63 -34.70 10.92
C GLU A 129 -22.58 -34.38 9.75
N TRP A 130 -23.23 -33.20 9.75
CA TRP A 130 -24.07 -32.76 8.63
C TRP A 130 -23.24 -32.41 7.41
N GLU A 131 -22.09 -31.78 7.62
CA GLU A 131 -21.13 -31.45 6.57
C GLU A 131 -20.55 -32.73 5.95
N GLU A 132 -20.15 -33.70 6.78
CA GLU A 132 -19.64 -35.01 6.33
C GLU A 132 -20.68 -35.77 5.50
N MET A 133 -21.96 -35.77 5.91
CA MET A 133 -23.03 -36.42 5.13
C MET A 133 -23.14 -35.86 3.71
N ILE A 134 -22.94 -34.55 3.53
CA ILE A 134 -22.97 -33.90 2.21
C ILE A 134 -21.73 -34.27 1.40
N GLU A 135 -20.54 -34.19 1.99
CA GLU A 135 -19.27 -34.46 1.29
C GLU A 135 -19.15 -35.92 0.85
N GLU A 136 -19.50 -36.85 1.72
CA GLU A 136 -19.40 -38.29 1.47
C GLU A 136 -20.61 -38.85 0.70
N GLY A 137 -21.67 -38.05 0.53
CA GLY A 137 -22.88 -38.45 -0.21
C GLY A 137 -23.70 -39.51 0.52
N TYR A 138 -23.78 -39.40 1.85
CA TYR A 138 -24.56 -40.34 2.66
C TYR A 138 -26.06 -40.16 2.43
N PHE A 139 -26.83 -41.22 2.72
CA PHE A 139 -28.30 -41.23 2.64
C PHE A 139 -28.86 -40.86 1.25
N GLY A 140 -28.08 -41.08 0.19
CA GLY A 140 -28.50 -40.82 -1.19
C GLY A 140 -28.22 -39.39 -1.67
N ILE A 141 -27.47 -38.58 -0.89
CA ILE A 141 -27.08 -37.23 -1.31
C ILE A 141 -26.12 -37.31 -2.51
N ASP A 142 -26.47 -36.65 -3.61
CA ASP A 142 -25.55 -36.45 -4.73
C ASP A 142 -24.51 -35.37 -4.38
N ASN A 143 -23.42 -35.81 -3.76
CA ASN A 143 -22.33 -34.94 -3.32
C ASN A 143 -21.69 -34.12 -4.46
N LYS A 144 -21.67 -34.65 -5.70
CA LYS A 144 -21.14 -33.93 -6.86
C LYS A 144 -22.06 -32.79 -7.26
N PHE A 145 -23.36 -33.04 -7.27
CA PHE A 145 -24.36 -32.02 -7.56
C PHE A 145 -24.38 -30.94 -6.47
N MET A 146 -24.34 -31.33 -5.19
CA MET A 146 -24.22 -30.38 -4.06
C MET A 146 -22.95 -29.53 -4.16
N SER A 147 -21.80 -30.15 -4.41
CA SER A 147 -20.53 -29.45 -4.61
C SER A 147 -20.59 -28.47 -5.79
N HIS A 148 -21.31 -28.83 -6.85
CA HIS A 148 -21.52 -27.96 -8.01
C HIS A 148 -22.38 -26.75 -7.64
N PHE A 149 -23.49 -26.95 -6.93
CA PHE A 149 -24.33 -25.87 -6.41
C PHE A 149 -23.53 -24.91 -5.50
N ILE A 150 -22.84 -25.43 -4.49
CA ILE A 150 -21.99 -24.66 -3.56
C ILE A 150 -20.98 -23.80 -4.32
N LYS A 151 -20.25 -24.41 -5.24
CA LYS A 151 -19.24 -23.74 -6.06
C LYS A 151 -19.83 -22.59 -6.86
N TYR A 152 -20.98 -22.79 -7.50
CA TYR A 152 -21.59 -21.77 -8.35
C TYR A 152 -22.27 -20.66 -7.54
N MET A 153 -22.84 -20.97 -6.37
CA MET A 153 -23.32 -19.95 -5.43
C MET A 153 -22.20 -19.02 -4.96
N ALA A 154 -21.03 -19.57 -4.61
CA ALA A 154 -19.86 -18.76 -4.26
C ALA A 154 -19.37 -17.88 -5.44
N ILE A 155 -19.46 -18.37 -6.68
CA ILE A 155 -19.13 -17.58 -7.88
C ILE A 155 -20.17 -16.47 -8.11
N ALA A 156 -21.45 -16.75 -7.89
CA ALA A 156 -22.54 -15.79 -7.99
C ALA A 156 -22.36 -14.67 -6.96
N ASP A 157 -22.04 -15.01 -5.71
CA ASP A 157 -21.72 -14.05 -4.65
C ASP A 157 -20.59 -13.11 -5.03
N ARG A 158 -19.48 -13.69 -5.48
CA ARG A 158 -18.34 -12.91 -5.96
C ARG A 158 -18.70 -11.96 -7.11
N LEU A 159 -19.56 -12.39 -8.04
CA LEU A 159 -20.07 -11.53 -9.11
C LEU A 159 -20.91 -10.37 -8.56
N THR A 160 -21.82 -10.62 -7.61
CA THR A 160 -22.65 -9.57 -7.00
C THR A 160 -21.80 -8.53 -6.28
N THR A 161 -20.78 -8.97 -5.55
CA THR A 161 -19.82 -8.10 -4.87
C THR A 161 -19.13 -7.15 -5.85
N PHE A 162 -18.56 -7.66 -6.95
CA PHE A 162 -17.91 -6.81 -7.95
C PHE A 162 -18.88 -5.87 -8.68
N LYS A 163 -20.11 -6.31 -8.96
CA LYS A 163 -21.16 -5.44 -9.51
C LYS A 163 -21.51 -4.30 -8.55
N SER A 164 -21.57 -4.57 -7.25
CA SER A 164 -21.83 -3.57 -6.22
C SER A 164 -20.71 -2.52 -6.17
N ILE A 165 -19.44 -2.96 -6.17
CA ILE A 165 -18.27 -2.08 -6.24
C ILE A 165 -18.37 -1.14 -7.45
N LEU A 166 -18.65 -1.69 -8.65
CA LEU A 166 -18.76 -0.90 -9.86
C LEU A 166 -19.88 0.16 -9.77
N LYS A 167 -21.06 -0.22 -9.25
CA LYS A 167 -22.18 0.70 -9.05
C LYS A 167 -21.83 1.83 -8.06
N SER A 168 -21.12 1.53 -6.98
CA SER A 168 -20.71 2.54 -6.00
C SER A 168 -19.75 3.55 -6.61
N VAL A 169 -18.74 3.09 -7.36
CA VAL A 169 -17.79 3.97 -8.07
C VAL A 169 -18.51 4.86 -9.09
N GLU A 170 -19.47 4.31 -9.84
CA GLU A 170 -20.27 5.11 -10.78
C GLU A 170 -21.11 6.18 -10.08
N LYS A 171 -21.65 5.90 -8.89
CA LYS A 171 -22.40 6.89 -8.08
C LYS A 171 -21.48 7.98 -7.57
N GLU A 172 -20.31 7.63 -7.04
CA GLU A 172 -19.31 8.58 -6.54
C GLU A 172 -18.84 9.54 -7.65
N LYS A 173 -18.54 9.01 -8.85
CA LYS A 173 -18.18 9.85 -10.01
C LYS A 173 -19.28 10.86 -10.36
N LYS A 174 -20.53 10.41 -10.42
CA LYS A 174 -21.70 11.29 -10.68
C LYS A 174 -21.89 12.33 -9.57
N GLN A 175 -21.59 11.98 -8.33
CA GLN A 175 -21.67 12.92 -7.21
C GLN A 175 -20.56 13.96 -7.26
N GLN A 176 -19.32 13.56 -7.54
CA GLN A 176 -18.19 14.49 -7.74
C GLN A 176 -18.44 15.43 -8.91
N GLU A 177 -19.02 14.95 -10.01
CA GLU A 177 -19.43 15.80 -11.14
C GLU A 177 -20.47 16.85 -10.71
N ARG A 178 -21.47 16.46 -9.92
CA ARG A 178 -22.49 17.39 -9.38
C ARG A 178 -21.90 18.41 -8.41
N GLU A 179 -20.98 17.99 -7.54
CA GLU A 179 -20.32 18.88 -6.57
C GLU A 179 -19.41 19.92 -7.25
N LYS A 180 -18.69 19.52 -8.31
CA LYS A 180 -17.91 20.43 -9.18
C LYS A 180 -18.77 21.49 -9.86
N LEU A 181 -20.03 21.19 -10.16
CA LEU A 181 -20.99 22.13 -10.75
C LEU A 181 -21.57 23.12 -9.73
N THR A 182 -21.53 22.82 -8.43
CA THR A 182 -22.18 23.63 -7.37
C THR A 182 -21.24 24.51 -6.54
N ASN A 183 -19.93 24.25 -6.52
CA ASN A 183 -18.96 25.06 -5.75
C ASN A 183 -17.73 25.45 -6.59
N PRO A 184 -17.68 26.68 -7.16
CA PRO A 184 -16.51 27.13 -7.92
C PRO A 184 -15.39 27.70 -7.02
N VAL A 185 -15.51 27.64 -5.68
CA VAL A 185 -14.52 28.25 -4.77
C VAL A 185 -13.77 27.18 -3.98
N MET A 186 -12.82 26.54 -4.66
CA MET A 186 -11.75 25.80 -3.99
C MET A 186 -10.53 26.72 -3.94
N THR A 187 -10.18 27.24 -2.77
CA THR A 187 -9.02 28.15 -2.60
C THR A 187 -7.71 27.37 -2.66
N TYR A 188 -6.66 27.99 -3.25
CA TYR A 188 -5.31 27.42 -3.48
C TYR A 188 -4.68 26.78 -2.22
N THR A 189 -5.07 27.26 -1.03
CA THR A 189 -4.66 26.75 0.28
C THR A 189 -5.19 25.36 0.62
N ASN A 190 -6.32 24.93 0.04
CA ASN A 190 -6.90 23.60 0.30
C ASN A 190 -6.25 22.50 -0.58
N TYR A 191 -5.70 22.86 -1.74
CA TYR A 191 -5.02 21.91 -2.64
C TYR A 191 -3.64 21.50 -2.11
N GLN A 192 -2.99 22.37 -1.30
CA GLN A 192 -1.73 22.05 -0.62
C GLN A 192 -1.93 21.31 0.71
N ASN A 193 -3.10 21.46 1.36
CA ASN A 193 -3.38 20.94 2.70
C ASN A 193 -4.41 19.80 2.72
N ASP A 194 -4.67 19.12 1.59
CA ASP A 194 -5.51 17.93 1.59
C ASP A 194 -4.76 16.78 2.27
N GLU A 195 -4.75 16.79 3.62
CA GLU A 195 -4.44 15.68 4.50
C GLU A 195 -5.52 14.59 4.37
N SER A 196 -5.76 14.13 3.15
CA SER A 196 -6.50 12.90 2.92
C SER A 196 -5.66 11.76 3.48
N LYS A 197 -6.15 11.15 4.57
CA LYS A 197 -5.57 9.97 5.26
C LYS A 197 -5.32 8.75 4.35
N ASN A 198 -5.64 8.82 3.05
CA ASN A 198 -5.57 7.71 2.10
C ASN A 198 -4.73 7.98 0.83
N VAL A 199 -3.98 9.09 0.73
CA VAL A 199 -3.10 9.32 -0.43
C VAL A 199 -1.86 8.43 -0.33
N PHE A 200 -1.56 7.68 -1.38
CA PHE A 200 -0.34 6.86 -1.45
C PHE A 200 0.91 7.76 -1.42
N ILE A 201 2.00 7.28 -0.83
CA ILE A 201 3.21 8.09 -0.64
C ILE A 201 3.84 8.50 -1.97
N VAL A 202 3.72 7.65 -2.99
CA VAL A 202 4.16 7.93 -4.36
C VAL A 202 3.30 9.02 -4.99
N GLU A 203 1.99 9.02 -4.72
CA GLU A 203 1.06 10.04 -5.23
C GLU A 203 1.26 11.39 -4.58
N GLU A 204 1.56 11.42 -3.28
CA GLU A 204 1.92 12.64 -2.57
C GLU A 204 3.19 13.26 -3.15
N LEU A 205 4.19 12.42 -3.44
CA LEU A 205 5.43 12.83 -4.10
C LEU A 205 5.18 13.40 -5.50
N GLU A 206 4.36 12.73 -6.31
CA GLU A 206 3.97 13.19 -7.65
C GLU A 206 3.18 14.50 -7.61
N LYS A 207 2.29 14.69 -6.62
CA LYS A 207 1.55 15.95 -6.40
C LYS A 207 2.48 17.12 -6.13
N ARG A 208 3.45 16.95 -5.22
CA ARG A 208 4.45 17.98 -4.92
C ARG A 208 5.28 18.34 -6.15
N LEU A 209 5.69 17.34 -6.93
CA LEU A 209 6.40 17.54 -8.18
C LEU A 209 5.55 18.30 -9.22
N ALA A 210 4.27 17.94 -9.38
CA ALA A 210 3.38 18.61 -10.32
C ALA A 210 3.16 20.09 -9.95
N ILE A 211 3.00 20.39 -8.65
CA ILE A 211 2.87 21.76 -8.15
C ILE A 211 4.12 22.57 -8.50
N GLU A 212 5.32 22.04 -8.20
CA GLU A 212 6.56 22.72 -8.52
C GLU A 212 6.74 22.91 -10.03
N ALA A 213 6.42 21.89 -10.81
CA ALA A 213 6.53 21.93 -12.25
C ALA A 213 5.62 22.99 -12.89
N VAL A 214 4.39 23.15 -12.37
CA VAL A 214 3.47 24.21 -12.81
C VAL A 214 3.98 25.57 -12.38
N GLY A 215 4.47 25.69 -11.13
CA GLY A 215 5.04 26.94 -10.62
C GLY A 215 6.24 27.41 -11.44
N TYR A 216 7.17 26.50 -11.75
CA TYR A 216 8.32 26.79 -12.60
C TYR A 216 7.91 27.13 -14.03
N LYS A 217 6.93 26.41 -14.60
CA LYS A 217 6.41 26.72 -15.93
C LYS A 217 5.78 28.11 -16.01
N ARG A 218 4.96 28.48 -15.02
CA ARG A 218 4.36 29.83 -14.95
C ARG A 218 5.41 30.93 -14.83
N LYS A 219 6.48 30.73 -14.05
CA LYS A 219 7.61 31.68 -14.01
C LYS A 219 8.25 31.88 -15.39
N LEU A 220 8.40 30.81 -16.16
CA LEU A 220 8.97 30.89 -17.51
C LEU A 220 8.00 31.52 -18.52
N ASP A 221 6.70 31.33 -18.37
CA ASP A 221 5.69 31.87 -19.29
C ASP A 221 5.36 33.34 -18.95
N ASP A 222 5.15 33.65 -17.67
CA ASP A 222 4.65 34.94 -17.19
C ASP A 222 5.78 35.93 -16.82
N GLU A 223 6.96 35.43 -16.43
CA GLU A 223 8.12 36.23 -16.00
C GLU A 223 9.38 35.94 -16.84
N TRP A 224 9.20 35.68 -18.13
CA TRP A 224 10.24 35.28 -19.08
C TRP A 224 11.43 36.28 -19.19
N GLU A 225 11.21 37.57 -18.87
CA GLU A 225 12.27 38.59 -18.83
C GLU A 225 13.24 38.40 -17.66
N LYS A 226 12.81 37.71 -16.60
CA LYS A 226 13.58 37.48 -15.36
C LYS A 226 14.07 36.04 -15.22
N TYR A 227 13.37 35.09 -15.82
CA TYR A 227 13.65 33.66 -15.65
C TYR A 227 13.97 32.99 -16.98
N THR A 228 15.12 32.31 -17.02
CA THR A 228 15.53 31.46 -18.14
C THR A 228 15.34 29.99 -17.79
N PHE A 229 15.00 29.19 -18.80
CA PHE A 229 14.88 27.75 -18.65
C PHE A 229 16.23 27.12 -18.28
N ASP A 230 16.26 26.41 -17.16
CA ASP A 230 17.40 25.62 -16.69
C ASP A 230 17.10 24.12 -16.87
N PRO A 231 17.79 23.43 -17.79
CA PRO A 231 17.61 22.00 -18.02
C PRO A 231 17.93 21.11 -16.81
N MET A 232 18.68 21.61 -15.83
CA MET A 232 19.07 20.86 -14.62
C MET A 232 18.19 21.16 -13.42
N TYR A 233 17.24 22.11 -13.54
CA TYR A 233 16.38 22.55 -12.44
C TYR A 233 15.72 21.38 -11.71
N PHE A 234 15.05 20.49 -12.45
CA PHE A 234 14.35 19.36 -11.86
C PHE A 234 15.29 18.26 -11.37
N ASP A 235 16.50 18.13 -11.92
CA ASP A 235 17.49 17.21 -11.34
C ASP A 235 17.88 17.67 -9.91
N ASN A 236 18.10 18.97 -9.74
CA ASN A 236 18.47 19.56 -8.44
C ASN A 236 17.29 19.59 -7.47
N PHE A 237 16.12 20.01 -7.93
CA PHE A 237 14.91 20.05 -7.10
C PHE A 237 14.51 18.66 -6.60
N ILE A 238 14.52 17.65 -7.48
CA ILE A 238 14.07 16.30 -7.11
C ILE A 238 15.04 15.64 -6.13
N SER A 239 16.35 15.77 -6.36
CA SER A 239 17.38 15.19 -5.48
C SER A 239 17.67 16.02 -4.22
N GLY A 240 17.17 17.26 -4.17
CA GLY A 240 17.31 18.20 -3.06
C GLY A 240 15.99 18.40 -2.32
N ASP A 241 15.30 19.50 -2.62
CA ASP A 241 14.14 19.98 -1.87
C ASP A 241 13.02 18.94 -1.77
N LEU A 242 12.66 18.31 -2.89
CA LEU A 242 11.60 17.31 -2.92
C LEU A 242 11.98 16.07 -2.08
N TYR A 243 13.24 15.65 -2.14
CA TYR A 243 13.76 14.53 -1.35
C TYR A 243 13.75 14.81 0.15
N ASN A 244 14.23 15.99 0.55
CA ASN A 244 14.27 16.39 1.95
C ASN A 244 12.87 16.49 2.55
N GLU A 245 11.95 17.10 1.80
CA GLU A 245 10.57 17.26 2.22
C GLU A 245 9.81 15.93 2.26
N PHE A 246 10.10 15.02 1.32
CA PHE A 246 9.61 13.64 1.35
C PHE A 246 10.04 12.91 2.63
N LEU A 247 11.34 12.96 2.98
CA LEU A 247 11.86 12.35 4.20
C LEU A 247 11.19 12.94 5.44
N LYS A 248 11.12 14.27 5.52
CA LYS A 248 10.47 14.97 6.63
C LYS A 248 9.02 14.51 6.80
N SER A 249 8.24 14.50 5.73
CA SER A 249 6.84 14.09 5.74
C SER A 249 6.68 12.61 6.13
N LEU A 250 7.58 11.74 5.65
CA LEU A 250 7.62 10.33 6.02
C LEU A 250 7.80 10.16 7.54
N TYR A 251 8.79 10.84 8.13
CA TYR A 251 9.08 10.75 9.56
C TYR A 251 8.01 11.43 10.43
N GLU A 252 7.47 12.56 10.02
CA GLU A 252 6.38 13.24 10.73
C GLU A 252 5.11 12.39 10.78
N ARG A 253 4.78 11.66 9.70
CA ARG A 253 3.59 10.79 9.64
C ARG A 253 3.72 9.54 10.51
N ILE A 254 4.91 8.98 10.69
CA ILE A 254 5.11 7.81 11.56
C ILE A 254 5.30 8.19 13.04
N LYS A 255 5.70 9.42 13.34
CA LYS A 255 5.98 9.90 14.71
C LYS A 255 4.84 9.70 15.72
N PRO A 256 3.54 9.92 15.40
CA PRO A 256 2.45 9.72 16.35
C PRO A 256 1.93 8.27 16.41
N LEU A 257 2.41 7.38 15.55
CA LEU A 257 1.87 6.03 15.38
C LEU A 257 2.51 5.04 16.36
N ASN A 258 1.81 3.94 16.66
CA ASN A 258 2.39 2.83 17.43
C ASN A 258 3.21 1.89 16.53
N ASP A 259 4.02 1.02 17.14
CA ASP A 259 4.95 0.13 16.40
C ASP A 259 4.26 -0.74 15.33
N PHE A 260 3.06 -1.23 15.61
CA PHE A 260 2.30 -2.04 14.65
C PHE A 260 1.87 -1.20 13.44
N GLU A 261 1.37 0.01 13.68
CA GLU A 261 0.95 0.95 12.65
C GLU A 261 2.14 1.46 11.82
N ILE A 262 3.28 1.73 12.44
CA ILE A 262 4.51 2.13 11.74
C ILE A 262 4.98 1.00 10.83
N ASN A 263 5.06 -0.25 11.32
CA ASN A 263 5.45 -1.40 10.51
C ASN A 263 4.52 -1.57 9.30
N LYS A 264 3.20 -1.48 9.52
CA LYS A 264 2.19 -1.59 8.49
C LYS A 264 2.35 -0.48 7.45
N TYR A 265 2.44 0.77 7.87
CA TYR A 265 2.56 1.93 6.99
C TYR A 265 3.84 1.89 6.14
N LEU A 266 5.00 1.63 6.76
CA LEU A 266 6.28 1.57 6.04
C LEU A 266 6.34 0.37 5.09
N THR A 267 5.80 -0.79 5.48
CA THR A 267 5.72 -1.96 4.58
C THR A 267 4.84 -1.68 3.37
N LEU A 268 3.68 -1.04 3.57
CA LEU A 268 2.80 -0.61 2.48
C LEU A 268 3.51 0.41 1.58
N SER A 269 4.21 1.39 2.17
CA SER A 269 4.96 2.42 1.43
C SER A 269 6.05 1.81 0.55
N VAL A 270 6.84 0.86 1.08
CA VAL A 270 7.85 0.12 0.28
C VAL A 270 7.19 -0.67 -0.85
N ASN A 271 6.04 -1.29 -0.60
CA ASN A 271 5.32 -2.02 -1.64
C ASN A 271 4.76 -1.09 -2.71
N GLN A 272 4.32 0.13 -2.36
CA GLN A 272 3.90 1.13 -3.34
C GLN A 272 5.03 1.45 -4.31
N PHE A 273 6.26 1.72 -3.85
CA PHE A 273 7.41 1.95 -4.76
C PHE A 273 7.75 0.76 -5.68
N LYS A 274 7.30 -0.46 -5.36
CA LYS A 274 7.44 -1.63 -6.26
C LYS A 274 6.31 -1.74 -7.28
N THR A 275 5.10 -1.32 -6.93
CA THR A 275 3.92 -1.47 -7.77
C THR A 275 3.63 -0.22 -8.63
N HIS A 276 3.99 0.96 -8.12
CA HIS A 276 3.75 2.30 -8.68
C HIS A 276 5.03 2.85 -9.35
N THR A 277 5.56 2.12 -10.33
CA THR A 277 6.81 2.53 -11.00
C THR A 277 6.56 3.67 -12.01
N PRO A 278 7.59 4.46 -12.36
CA PRO A 278 7.43 5.58 -13.29
C PRO A 278 6.84 5.18 -14.65
N GLU A 279 7.13 3.98 -15.14
CA GLU A 279 6.62 3.48 -16.43
C GLU A 279 5.11 3.29 -16.40
N LYS A 280 4.55 2.92 -15.24
CA LYS A 280 3.11 2.70 -15.07
C LYS A 280 2.35 3.98 -14.75
N ARG A 281 3.02 4.99 -14.21
CA ARG A 281 2.40 6.22 -13.69
C ARG A 281 2.55 7.44 -14.60
N VAL A 282 3.14 7.28 -15.79
CA VAL A 282 3.28 8.35 -16.79
C VAL A 282 1.95 9.07 -17.05
N GLU A 283 0.88 8.34 -17.35
CA GLU A 283 -0.40 8.94 -17.74
C GLU A 283 -1.12 9.58 -16.55
N ALA A 284 -0.99 9.00 -15.36
CA ALA A 284 -1.48 9.59 -14.12
C ALA A 284 -0.80 10.94 -13.85
N PHE A 285 0.52 11.02 -14.03
CA PHE A 285 1.26 12.27 -13.83
C PHE A 285 0.92 13.34 -14.87
N LYS A 286 0.75 13.00 -16.16
CA LYS A 286 0.33 13.98 -17.18
C LYS A 286 -1.00 14.64 -16.82
N ARG A 287 -1.98 13.84 -16.38
CA ARG A 287 -3.29 14.35 -15.94
C ARG A 287 -3.17 15.19 -14.69
N LEU A 288 -2.39 14.73 -13.71
CA LEU A 288 -2.11 15.48 -12.48
C LEU A 288 -1.49 16.84 -12.78
N TYR A 289 -0.48 16.89 -13.66
CA TYR A 289 0.14 18.14 -14.11
C TYR A 289 -0.87 19.05 -14.80
N HIS A 290 -1.67 18.51 -15.72
CA HIS A 290 -2.69 19.25 -16.44
C HIS A 290 -3.71 19.89 -15.48
N ASP A 291 -4.26 19.10 -14.57
CA ASP A 291 -5.26 19.57 -13.60
C ASP A 291 -4.65 20.63 -12.66
N THR A 292 -3.40 20.44 -12.26
CA THR A 292 -2.66 21.41 -11.45
C THR A 292 -2.38 22.71 -12.21
N TYR A 293 -2.11 22.64 -13.52
CA TYR A 293 -1.83 23.80 -14.36
C TYR A 293 -3.08 24.67 -14.55
N TRP A 294 -4.23 24.06 -14.78
CA TRP A 294 -5.48 24.77 -15.04
C TRP A 294 -6.22 25.21 -13.79
N PHE A 295 -5.90 24.64 -12.62
CA PHE A 295 -6.50 25.01 -11.35
C PHE A 295 -6.50 26.54 -11.13
N PRO A 296 -7.65 27.14 -10.71
CA PRO A 296 -8.92 26.49 -10.30
C PRO A 296 -9.91 26.21 -11.45
N ASN A 297 -9.54 26.49 -12.70
CA ASN A 297 -10.42 26.33 -13.84
C ASN A 297 -10.50 24.86 -14.29
N TYR A 298 -11.68 24.45 -14.76
CA TYR A 298 -11.84 23.17 -15.44
C TYR A 298 -11.47 23.31 -16.92
N MET A 299 -10.56 22.46 -17.37
CA MET A 299 -10.21 22.29 -18.78
C MET A 299 -10.23 20.81 -19.13
N GLU A 300 -10.70 20.48 -20.33
CA GLU A 300 -10.69 19.10 -20.82
C GLU A 300 -9.26 18.66 -21.15
N TYR A 301 -8.82 17.52 -20.59
CA TYR A 301 -7.51 16.96 -20.87
C TYR A 301 -7.41 16.46 -22.32
N LYS A 302 -6.37 16.92 -23.03
CA LYS A 302 -6.03 16.47 -24.39
C LYS A 302 -4.57 16.01 -24.41
N GLU A 303 -4.37 14.75 -24.78
CA GLU A 303 -3.09 14.03 -24.63
C GLU A 303 -1.95 14.64 -25.46
N GLU A 304 -2.24 15.18 -26.65
CA GLU A 304 -1.26 15.74 -27.58
C GLU A 304 -1.10 17.27 -27.46
N THR A 305 -0.94 17.76 -26.23
CA THR A 305 -0.74 19.19 -25.98
C THR A 305 0.72 19.53 -25.66
N TYR A 306 1.08 20.80 -25.81
CA TYR A 306 2.38 21.32 -25.37
C TYR A 306 2.62 21.08 -23.87
N LEU A 307 1.57 21.15 -23.05
CA LEU A 307 1.61 20.85 -21.61
C LEU A 307 1.98 19.39 -21.34
N SER A 308 1.43 18.44 -22.11
CA SER A 308 1.81 17.02 -22.03
C SER A 308 3.29 16.79 -22.33
N LYS A 309 3.85 17.50 -23.33
CA LYS A 309 5.29 17.44 -23.63
C LYS A 309 6.16 17.98 -22.48
N TYR A 310 5.73 19.07 -21.84
CA TYR A 310 6.44 19.62 -20.70
C TYR A 310 6.35 18.71 -19.47
N ALA A 311 5.18 18.15 -19.19
CA ALA A 311 5.00 17.14 -18.14
C ALA A 311 5.95 15.94 -18.35
N MET A 312 6.10 15.47 -19.60
CA MET A 312 7.04 14.39 -19.94
C MET A 312 8.51 14.78 -19.72
N HIS A 313 8.88 16.05 -19.96
CA HIS A 313 10.22 16.54 -19.64
C HIS A 313 10.50 16.42 -18.15
N VAL A 314 9.59 16.89 -17.30
CA VAL A 314 9.70 16.75 -15.83
C VAL A 314 9.71 15.28 -15.40
N TRP A 315 8.83 14.47 -15.98
CA TRP A 315 8.70 13.05 -15.68
C TRP A 315 9.99 12.26 -15.95
N LYS A 316 10.76 12.66 -16.96
CA LYS A 316 12.06 12.07 -17.26
C LYS A 316 13.05 12.24 -16.10
N HIS A 317 13.10 13.44 -15.50
CA HIS A 317 13.93 13.70 -14.33
C HIS A 317 13.44 12.91 -13.11
N TYR A 318 12.13 12.87 -12.89
CA TYR A 318 11.55 12.04 -11.83
C TYR A 318 11.91 10.56 -11.96
N THR A 319 11.77 10.00 -13.17
CA THR A 319 12.11 8.60 -13.47
C THR A 319 13.57 8.31 -13.14
N LYS A 320 14.49 9.23 -13.48
CA LYS A 320 15.92 9.11 -13.18
C LYS A 320 16.21 9.02 -11.68
N HIS A 321 15.45 9.73 -10.85
CA HIS A 321 15.64 9.81 -9.40
C HIS A 321 14.68 8.93 -8.60
N PHE A 322 13.80 8.16 -9.23
CA PHE A 322 12.77 7.37 -8.55
C PHE A 322 13.34 6.42 -7.48
N GLU A 323 14.46 5.77 -7.78
CA GLU A 323 15.12 4.85 -6.84
C GLU A 323 15.59 5.54 -5.55
N LEU A 324 15.91 6.85 -5.59
CA LEU A 324 16.30 7.62 -4.40
C LEU A 324 15.21 7.58 -3.32
N PHE A 325 13.95 7.75 -3.72
CA PHE A 325 12.80 7.75 -2.80
C PHE A 325 12.45 6.34 -2.32
N LYS A 326 12.57 5.35 -3.22
CA LYS A 326 12.38 3.94 -2.89
C LYS A 326 13.40 3.46 -1.86
N GLU A 327 14.68 3.78 -2.06
CA GLU A 327 15.75 3.46 -1.12
C GLU A 327 15.56 4.16 0.23
N ALA A 328 15.18 5.44 0.23
CA ALA A 328 14.84 6.15 1.46
C ALA A 328 13.73 5.46 2.26
N THR A 329 12.68 5.00 1.59
CA THR A 329 11.56 4.31 2.24
C THR A 329 11.97 2.92 2.77
N ILE A 330 12.79 2.19 2.01
CA ILE A 330 13.36 0.91 2.44
C ILE A 330 14.26 1.11 3.67
N ASN A 331 15.10 2.14 3.65
CA ASN A 331 15.97 2.47 4.77
C ASN A 331 15.14 2.82 6.02
N ALA A 332 14.10 3.64 5.89
CA ALA A 332 13.20 3.96 7.00
C ALA A 332 12.54 2.71 7.61
N LEU A 333 12.08 1.76 6.77
CA LEU A 333 11.53 0.47 7.25
C LEU A 333 12.58 -0.37 7.97
N ASN A 334 13.79 -0.45 7.43
CA ASN A 334 14.88 -1.23 8.03
C ASN A 334 15.33 -0.61 9.36
N ASP A 335 15.48 0.72 9.41
CA ASP A 335 15.85 1.44 10.63
C ASP A 335 14.81 1.21 11.74
N PHE A 336 13.52 1.26 11.39
CA PHE A 336 12.44 0.94 12.30
C PHE A 336 12.51 -0.53 12.81
N LYS A 337 12.70 -1.50 11.91
CA LYS A 337 12.84 -2.92 12.29
C LYS A 337 14.06 -3.18 13.17
N ASN A 338 15.19 -2.54 12.86
CA ASN A 338 16.42 -2.65 13.62
C ASN A 338 16.27 -2.04 15.03
N GLY A 339 15.49 -0.96 15.14
CA GLY A 339 15.08 -0.36 16.42
C GLY A 339 14.23 -1.28 17.30
N ILE A 340 13.32 -2.07 16.70
CA ILE A 340 12.54 -3.08 17.43
C ILE A 340 13.44 -4.23 17.91
N THR A 341 14.31 -4.75 17.04
CA THR A 341 15.16 -5.91 17.36
C THR A 341 16.27 -5.64 18.39
N SER A 342 16.61 -4.39 18.67
CA SER A 342 17.66 -4.02 19.63
C SER A 342 17.22 -4.05 21.10
N THR A 343 15.92 -4.13 21.38
CA THR A 343 15.39 -4.39 22.74
C THR A 343 15.34 -5.88 23.11
N SER A 344 15.64 -6.78 22.17
CA SER A 344 15.55 -8.23 22.41
C SER A 344 16.59 -9.05 21.63
N LYS A 345 17.89 -8.86 21.95
CA LYS A 345 18.89 -9.96 21.93
C LYS A 345 20.30 -9.54 22.37
N LYS A 346 20.85 -10.29 23.34
CA LYS A 346 22.29 -10.45 23.56
C LYS A 346 22.94 -11.18 22.37
N PRO A 347 24.26 -11.01 22.13
CA PRO A 347 24.88 -11.26 20.84
C PRO A 347 25.22 -12.74 20.64
N SER A 348 24.86 -13.28 19.47
CA SER A 348 25.44 -14.51 18.95
C SER A 348 25.98 -14.29 17.54
N LYS A 349 27.30 -14.41 17.42
CA LYS A 349 28.11 -14.38 16.20
C LYS A 349 27.64 -15.43 15.18
N LYS A 350 27.35 -15.02 13.93
CA LYS A 350 28.04 -15.48 12.70
C LYS A 350 27.50 -14.75 11.46
N PRO A 351 28.35 -14.56 10.42
CA PRO A 351 28.19 -13.50 9.44
C PRO A 351 27.35 -13.93 8.24
N SER A 352 26.19 -13.32 8.06
CA SER A 352 25.58 -13.18 6.74
C SER A 352 26.18 -11.95 6.07
N LYS A 353 26.76 -12.12 4.88
CA LYS A 353 27.37 -11.07 4.05
C LYS A 353 26.54 -9.77 4.06
N GLU A 354 26.96 -8.79 4.86
CA GLU A 354 26.48 -7.41 4.74
C GLU A 354 27.15 -6.78 3.53
N LEU A 355 26.34 -6.23 2.62
CA LEU A 355 26.79 -5.19 1.71
C LEU A 355 27.28 -4.03 2.59
N LYS A 356 28.60 -3.88 2.71
CA LYS A 356 29.20 -2.71 3.35
C LYS A 356 28.71 -1.47 2.60
N LYS A 357 27.91 -0.62 3.26
CA LYS A 357 27.64 0.74 2.80
C LYS A 357 28.99 1.48 2.83
N ASP A 358 29.44 2.03 1.70
CA ASP A 358 30.68 2.79 1.62
C ASP A 358 30.40 4.31 1.68
N PHE A 359 31.41 5.12 1.98
CA PHE A 359 31.24 6.57 2.14
C PHE A 359 30.67 7.25 0.90
N ASN A 360 31.05 6.77 -0.29
CA ASN A 360 30.65 7.35 -1.56
C ASN A 360 29.18 7.03 -1.89
N SER A 361 28.68 5.84 -1.55
CA SER A 361 27.26 5.48 -1.69
C SER A 361 26.40 6.15 -0.63
N LEU A 362 26.95 6.41 0.56
CA LEU A 362 26.24 7.10 1.64
C LEU A 362 26.02 8.59 1.35
N ILE A 363 26.98 9.24 0.69
CA ILE A 363 26.94 10.67 0.36
C ILE A 363 27.27 10.80 -1.13
N PRO A 364 26.30 10.66 -2.04
CA PRO A 364 26.57 10.66 -3.48
C PRO A 364 26.96 12.03 -4.04
N GLN A 365 26.64 13.13 -3.35
CA GLN A 365 26.94 14.49 -3.82
C GLN A 365 28.41 14.86 -3.57
N THR A 366 29.16 15.14 -4.63
CA THR A 366 30.60 15.45 -4.57
C THR A 366 30.90 16.71 -3.75
N ASN A 367 30.09 17.77 -3.87
CA ASN A 367 30.24 18.99 -3.06
C ASN A 367 30.08 18.71 -1.55
N LYS A 368 29.16 17.83 -1.16
CA LYS A 368 28.99 17.39 0.23
C LYS A 368 30.18 16.56 0.71
N GLN A 369 30.69 15.66 -0.12
CA GLN A 369 31.88 14.88 0.22
C GLN A 369 33.09 15.79 0.46
N GLU A 370 33.38 16.72 -0.45
CA GLU A 370 34.48 17.68 -0.34
C GLU A 370 34.34 18.54 0.91
N TYR A 371 33.14 19.08 1.16
CA TYR A 371 32.84 19.85 2.36
C TYR A 371 33.12 19.06 3.66
N ILE A 372 32.65 17.81 3.72
CA ILE A 372 32.82 16.96 4.89
C ILE A 372 34.29 16.62 5.12
N LEU A 373 35.02 16.29 4.06
CA LEU A 373 36.45 15.99 4.16
C LEU A 373 37.24 17.22 4.59
N GLN A 374 36.92 18.40 4.07
CA GLN A 374 37.52 19.66 4.49
C GLN A 374 37.23 19.96 5.97
N LEU A 375 35.99 19.76 6.41
CA LEU A 375 35.60 19.94 7.82
C LEU A 375 36.41 19.00 8.74
N LEU A 376 36.59 17.73 8.35
CA LEU A 376 37.39 16.77 9.13
C LEU A 376 38.86 17.19 9.20
N GLU A 377 39.40 17.74 8.13
CA GLU A 377 40.77 18.26 8.08
C GLU A 377 40.94 19.51 8.96
N ASP A 378 40.03 20.47 8.85
CA ASP A 378 40.05 21.74 9.59
C ASP A 378 39.86 21.53 11.11
N LEU A 379 39.08 20.52 11.49
CA LEU A 379 38.93 20.11 12.90
C LEU A 379 40.06 19.18 13.37
N SER A 380 41.12 18.99 12.59
CA SER A 380 42.27 18.14 12.93
C SER A 380 41.87 16.70 13.27
N ILE A 381 40.84 16.18 12.60
CA ILE A 381 40.47 14.76 12.64
C ILE A 381 41.32 13.97 11.65
N THR A 382 41.56 14.56 10.48
CA THR A 382 42.40 14.00 9.41
C THR A 382 43.58 14.90 9.08
N LEU A 383 44.60 14.30 8.48
CA LEU A 383 45.66 14.97 7.73
C LEU A 383 45.82 14.25 6.38
N ASN A 384 45.71 14.99 5.28
CA ASN A 384 45.67 14.48 3.91
C ASN A 384 44.65 13.33 3.75
N GLY A 385 43.47 13.48 4.35
CA GLY A 385 42.38 12.49 4.27
C GLY A 385 42.59 11.21 5.09
N THR A 386 43.66 11.13 5.89
CA THR A 386 43.92 10.00 6.80
C THR A 386 43.76 10.45 8.25
N SER A 387 43.13 9.64 9.10
CA SER A 387 42.91 9.97 10.50
C SER A 387 44.22 10.14 11.27
N ILE A 388 44.32 11.24 12.02
CA ILE A 388 45.40 11.51 12.98
C ILE A 388 44.95 11.33 14.44
N LEU A 389 43.73 10.83 14.66
CA LEU A 389 43.16 10.65 15.99
C LEU A 389 43.91 9.58 16.81
N THR A 390 44.31 9.96 18.02
CA THR A 390 44.84 9.02 19.02
C THR A 390 43.71 8.16 19.60
N PRO A 391 44.01 6.98 20.21
CA PRO A 391 42.99 6.12 20.82
C PRO A 391 42.04 6.84 21.79
N ARG A 392 42.54 7.83 22.54
CA ARG A 392 41.75 8.61 23.51
C ARG A 392 40.87 9.69 22.87
N LYS A 393 41.13 10.05 21.62
CA LYS A 393 40.40 11.09 20.87
C LYS A 393 39.47 10.53 19.79
N LYS A 394 39.31 9.21 19.67
CA LYS A 394 38.42 8.61 18.65
C LYS A 394 36.95 9.07 18.79
N GLY A 395 36.52 9.43 20.01
CA GLY A 395 35.22 10.06 20.25
C GLY A 395 34.99 11.39 19.53
N ALA A 396 36.06 12.07 19.08
CA ALA A 396 35.95 13.29 18.27
C ALA A 396 35.18 13.03 16.96
N LEU A 397 35.45 11.90 16.30
CA LEU A 397 34.76 11.50 15.06
C LEU A 397 33.24 11.38 15.30
N ARG A 398 32.83 10.77 16.42
CA ARG A 398 31.42 10.67 16.80
C ARG A 398 30.78 12.05 16.93
N GLY A 399 31.46 12.98 17.59
CA GLY A 399 30.97 14.36 17.77
C GLY A 399 30.72 15.08 16.46
N VAL A 400 31.68 14.99 15.53
CA VAL A 400 31.56 15.58 14.18
C VAL A 400 30.40 14.96 13.41
N ILE A 401 30.26 13.63 13.44
CA ILE A 401 29.18 12.92 12.75
C ILE A 401 27.81 13.28 13.35
N GLU A 402 27.70 13.40 14.67
CA GLU A 402 26.47 13.86 15.32
C GLU A 402 26.09 15.29 14.87
N ALA A 403 27.06 16.19 14.71
CA ALA A 403 26.82 17.54 14.22
C ALA A 403 26.37 17.57 12.74
N LEU A 404 27.05 16.81 11.89
CA LEU A 404 26.69 16.67 10.48
C LEU A 404 25.27 16.09 10.31
N ARG A 405 24.92 15.12 11.17
CA ARG A 405 23.58 14.50 11.20
C ARG A 405 22.52 15.48 11.69
N GLU A 406 22.81 16.23 12.75
CA GLU A 406 21.92 17.25 13.30
C GLU A 406 21.63 18.37 12.30
N LYS A 407 22.62 18.72 11.46
CA LYS A 407 22.48 19.69 10.37
C LYS A 407 22.01 19.08 9.06
N MET A 408 21.63 17.79 9.05
CA MET A 408 21.13 17.08 7.87
C MET A 408 22.09 17.14 6.66
N ILE A 409 23.39 17.30 6.91
CA ILE A 409 24.43 17.30 5.87
C ILE A 409 24.70 15.85 5.42
N ILE A 410 24.57 14.90 6.36
CA ILE A 410 24.68 13.46 6.11
C ILE A 410 23.36 12.75 6.46
N PRO A 411 23.10 11.54 5.92
CA PRO A 411 21.88 10.80 6.21
C PRO A 411 21.67 10.56 7.71
N ASN A 412 20.43 10.70 8.16
CA ASN A 412 20.04 10.45 9.55
C ASN A 412 19.83 8.95 9.83
N ILE A 413 20.90 8.16 9.64
CA ILE A 413 20.93 6.72 9.94
C ILE A 413 21.65 6.45 11.28
N GLY A 414 21.75 5.16 11.65
CA GLY A 414 22.40 4.72 12.88
C GLY A 414 23.80 5.32 13.07
N LEU A 415 24.03 5.95 14.23
CA LEU A 415 25.27 6.67 14.51
C LEU A 415 26.50 5.75 14.48
N SER A 416 26.36 4.51 14.97
CA SER A 416 27.41 3.48 14.89
C SER A 416 27.77 3.17 13.43
N THR A 417 26.77 3.01 12.56
CA THR A 417 26.96 2.80 11.12
C THR A 417 27.69 3.98 10.48
N LEU A 418 27.25 5.22 10.76
CA LEU A 418 27.92 6.42 10.25
C LEU A 418 29.38 6.49 10.72
N CYS A 419 29.63 6.24 12.01
CA CYS A 419 30.97 6.22 12.57
C CYS A 419 31.87 5.20 11.87
N ASN A 420 31.36 3.99 11.59
CA ASN A 420 32.12 2.95 10.89
C ASN A 420 32.41 3.33 9.44
N VAL A 421 31.42 3.86 8.70
CA VAL A 421 31.60 4.27 7.30
C VAL A 421 32.64 5.39 7.18
N PHE A 422 32.57 6.37 8.07
CA PHE A 422 33.51 7.48 8.10
C PHE A 422 34.90 7.04 8.56
N ALA A 423 34.97 6.17 9.57
CA ALA A 423 36.22 5.60 10.04
C ALA A 423 36.92 4.80 8.94
N ASP A 424 36.17 3.98 8.18
CA ASP A 424 36.69 3.26 7.02
C ASP A 424 37.20 4.24 5.95
N LYS A 425 36.49 5.35 5.68
CA LYS A 425 36.90 6.37 4.70
C LYS A 425 38.20 7.07 5.08
N ILE A 426 38.41 7.37 6.36
CA ILE A 426 39.60 8.08 6.86
C ILE A 426 40.68 7.13 7.37
N ASN A 427 40.54 5.82 7.13
CA ASN A 427 41.47 4.78 7.59
C ASN A 427 41.71 4.78 9.12
N LEU A 428 40.63 4.97 9.89
CA LEU A 428 40.63 4.89 11.34
C LEU A 428 40.16 3.51 11.82
N GLU A 429 41.04 2.77 12.50
CA GLU A 429 40.66 1.47 13.09
C GLU A 429 39.73 1.65 14.30
N LEU A 430 38.50 1.15 14.24
CA LEU A 430 37.57 1.08 15.39
C LEU A 430 37.53 -0.34 15.97
N ARG A 431 37.86 -0.49 17.26
CA ARG A 431 37.85 -1.80 17.97
C ARG A 431 36.58 -2.02 18.80
N SER A 432 35.78 -0.97 18.96
CA SER A 432 34.51 -0.95 19.67
C SER A 432 33.69 0.22 19.14
N GLU A 433 32.39 0.22 19.43
CA GLU A 433 31.56 1.38 19.14
C GLU A 433 32.09 2.62 19.87
N LEU A 434 31.97 3.78 19.24
CA LEU A 434 32.35 5.05 19.85
C LEU A 434 31.19 5.48 20.74
N ASP A 435 31.40 5.55 22.05
CA ASP A 435 30.42 6.04 23.01
C ASP A 435 30.44 7.58 23.13
N ALA A 436 29.35 8.12 23.69
CA ALA A 436 29.30 9.53 24.05
C ALA A 436 30.34 9.83 25.14
N SER A 437 31.08 10.92 24.96
CA SER A 437 32.15 11.35 25.86
C SER A 437 32.28 12.87 25.86
N THR A 438 32.98 13.43 26.83
CA THR A 438 33.32 14.85 26.84
C THR A 438 34.04 15.27 25.56
N THR A 439 34.87 14.40 24.99
CA THR A 439 35.52 14.63 23.70
C THR A 439 34.52 14.71 22.56
N SER A 440 33.54 13.80 22.48
CA SER A 440 32.53 13.84 21.42
C SER A 440 31.63 15.08 21.53
N GLU A 441 31.26 15.49 22.75
CA GLU A 441 30.45 16.68 22.96
C GLU A 441 31.17 17.97 22.56
N ASN A 442 32.47 18.10 22.86
CA ASN A 442 33.26 19.26 22.47
C ASN A 442 33.39 19.36 20.95
N TYR A 443 33.75 18.26 20.28
CA TYR A 443 33.86 18.22 18.82
C TYR A 443 32.53 18.40 18.11
N LYS A 444 31.42 17.97 18.73
CA LYS A 444 30.08 18.28 18.23
C LYS A 444 29.83 19.80 18.21
N LYS A 445 30.15 20.50 19.30
CA LYS A 445 30.00 21.97 19.37
C LYS A 445 30.89 22.68 18.35
N GLU A 446 32.14 22.26 18.23
CA GLU A 446 33.09 22.82 17.25
C GLU A 446 32.62 22.60 15.81
N ALA A 447 32.16 21.39 15.48
CA ALA A 447 31.61 21.08 14.16
C ALA A 447 30.34 21.87 13.86
N LEU A 448 29.42 22.01 14.82
CA LEU A 448 28.22 22.85 14.65
C LEU A 448 28.59 24.33 14.38
N GLN A 449 29.60 24.84 15.07
CA GLN A 449 30.10 26.20 14.88
C GLN A 449 30.79 26.37 13.51
N TYR A 450 31.57 25.37 13.09
CA TYR A 450 32.17 25.35 11.76
C TYR A 450 31.09 25.38 10.67
N ILE A 451 30.07 24.52 10.78
CA ILE A 451 28.96 24.46 9.82
C ILE A 451 28.22 25.79 9.73
N LYS A 452 28.05 26.47 10.86
CA LYS A 452 27.44 27.80 10.91
C LYS A 452 28.27 28.86 10.20
N ASN A 453 29.59 28.80 10.35
CA ASN A 453 30.51 29.80 9.78
C ASN A 453 30.82 29.53 8.30
N ASN A 454 30.72 28.27 7.87
CA ASN A 454 30.98 27.82 6.51
C ASN A 454 29.77 27.01 6.02
N PRO A 455 28.64 27.64 5.67
CA PRO A 455 27.46 26.93 5.17
C PRO A 455 27.74 26.30 3.80
N ILE A 456 27.15 25.14 3.55
CA ILE A 456 27.22 24.46 2.26
C ILE A 456 26.24 25.13 1.29
N HIS A 457 26.72 25.56 0.12
CA HIS A 457 25.92 26.22 -0.93
C HIS A 457 25.45 25.24 -1.99
#